data_AF-A0A1B2HD00-F1
#
_entry.id   AF-A0A1B2HD00-F1
#
_cell.length_a   1.000
_cell.length_b   1.000
_cell.length_c   1.000
_cell.angle_alpha   90.00
_cell.angle_beta   90.00
_cell.angle_gamma   90.00
#
_symmetry.space_group_name_H-M   'P 1'
#
loop_
_entity.id
_entity.type
_entity.pdbx_description
1 polymer ?
#
loop_
_entity_poly.entity_id
_entity_poly.type
_entity_poly.pdbx_seq_one_letter_code
_entity_poly.pdbx_strand_id
1 'polypeptide(L)'
;MVTVANSTRPKRPASTHSCPGDCGQQVPRQHLACRSCWYLLPQELREELTRLYGRDRIAHLGAVGDCLIWFRENVKDGELVAG
;
A
#
# COMPACT_ATOMS: atom_id res chain seq x y z
N MET A 1 -42.12 -10.40 23.47
CA MET A 1 -41.33 -9.42 22.69
C MET A 1 -39.93 -10.00 22.55
N VAL A 2 -39.56 -10.48 21.36
CA VAL A 2 -38.30 -11.20 21.15
C VAL A 2 -37.28 -10.22 20.57
N THR A 3 -36.26 -9.87 21.34
CA THR A 3 -35.19 -8.97 20.90
C THR A 3 -34.26 -9.74 19.97
N VAL A 4 -34.27 -9.41 18.68
CA VAL A 4 -33.29 -9.91 17.72
C VAL A 4 -31.95 -9.22 17.96
N ALA A 5 -30.96 -9.97 18.45
CA ALA A 5 -29.60 -9.48 18.61
C ALA A 5 -28.98 -9.21 17.23
N ASN A 6 -28.58 -7.96 16.99
CA ASN A 6 -27.87 -7.54 15.79
C ASN A 6 -26.48 -8.20 15.77
N SER A 7 -26.27 -9.14 14.85
CA SER A 7 -25.05 -9.93 14.72
C SER A 7 -23.95 -9.10 14.05
N THR A 8 -23.17 -8.36 14.83
CA THR A 8 -21.94 -7.73 14.32
C THR A 8 -20.86 -8.81 14.16
N ARG A 9 -20.71 -9.29 12.93
CA ARG A 9 -19.64 -10.22 12.56
C ARG A 9 -18.27 -9.57 12.89
N PRO A 10 -17.41 -10.20 13.70
CA PRO A 10 -16.09 -9.64 13.98
C PRO A 10 -15.29 -9.54 12.69
N LYS A 11 -14.86 -8.33 12.34
CA LYS A 11 -14.00 -8.06 11.19
C LYS A 11 -12.64 -8.73 11.48
N ARG A 12 -12.20 -9.67 10.64
CA ARG A 12 -10.88 -10.30 10.80
C ARG A 12 -9.82 -9.20 10.97
N PRO A 13 -8.83 -9.37 11.86
CA PRO A 13 -7.74 -8.42 11.97
C PRO A 13 -7.11 -8.28 10.59
N ALA A 14 -7.13 -7.07 10.04
CA ALA A 14 -6.51 -6.79 8.75
C ALA A 14 -5.02 -7.11 8.93
N SER A 15 -4.51 -8.08 8.17
CA SER A 15 -3.07 -8.33 8.17
C SER A 15 -2.39 -7.07 7.64
N THR A 16 -1.50 -6.49 8.45
CA THR A 16 -0.71 -5.31 8.10
C THR A 16 0.73 -5.69 7.77
N HIS A 17 1.44 -4.79 7.09
CA HIS A 17 2.88 -4.82 6.89
C HIS A 17 3.47 -3.42 7.13
N SER A 18 4.77 -3.37 7.39
CA SER A 18 5.49 -2.09 7.53
C SER A 18 5.53 -1.34 6.21
N CYS A 19 5.33 -0.02 6.26
CA CYS A 19 5.42 0.84 5.10
C CYS A 19 6.82 0.77 4.45
N PRO A 20 6.93 0.60 3.11
CA PRO A 20 8.22 0.47 2.44
C PRO A 20 9.06 1.75 2.44
N GLY A 21 8.46 2.93 2.67
CA GLY A 21 9.19 4.19 2.82
C GLY A 21 9.82 4.39 4.21
N ASP A 22 9.89 3.34 5.03
CA ASP A 22 10.49 3.31 6.38
C ASP A 22 9.97 4.36 7.38
N CYS A 23 8.76 4.87 7.16
CA CYS A 23 8.15 5.90 8.01
C CYS A 23 7.56 5.36 9.34
N GLY A 24 7.81 4.08 9.67
CA GLY A 24 7.31 3.42 10.88
C GLY A 24 5.81 3.08 10.90
N GLN A 25 5.03 3.43 9.88
CA GLN A 25 3.58 3.13 9.85
C GLN A 25 3.27 1.69 9.44
N GLN A 26 2.21 1.13 10.02
CA GLN A 26 1.61 -0.14 9.62
C GLN A 26 0.53 0.09 8.56
N VAL A 27 0.61 -0.66 7.46
CA VAL A 27 -0.23 -0.49 6.27
C VAL A 27 -1.04 -1.77 6.07
N PRO A 28 -2.35 -1.71 5.75
CA PRO A 28 -3.11 -2.92 5.40
C PRO A 28 -2.49 -3.61 4.18
N ARG A 29 -2.43 -4.95 4.16
CA ARG A 29 -1.83 -5.75 3.05
C ARG A 29 -2.36 -5.44 1.65
N GLN A 30 -3.55 -4.85 1.55
CA GLN A 30 -4.17 -4.45 0.29
C GLN A 30 -3.66 -3.09 -0.24
N HIS A 31 -2.91 -2.33 0.56
CA HIS A 31 -2.29 -1.07 0.17
C HIS A 31 -0.78 -1.24 0.07
N LEU A 32 -0.14 -0.61 -0.91
CA LEU A 32 1.32 -0.70 -1.05
C LEU A 32 2.06 0.01 0.09
N ALA A 33 1.68 1.25 0.36
CA ALA A 33 2.32 2.14 1.33
C ALA A 33 1.27 2.96 2.10
N CYS A 34 1.72 3.67 3.15
CA CYS A 34 0.87 4.63 3.84
C CYS A 34 0.52 5.80 2.91
N ARG A 35 -0.52 6.58 3.24
CA ARG A 35 -0.98 7.68 2.40
C ARG A 35 0.14 8.68 2.08
N SER A 36 0.94 9.07 3.08
CA SER A 36 2.01 10.05 2.90
C SER A 36 3.10 9.53 1.95
N CYS A 37 3.63 8.34 2.21
CA CYS A 37 4.65 7.74 1.35
C CYS A 37 4.12 7.40 -0.05
N TRP A 38 2.84 7.05 -0.20
CA TRP A 38 2.22 6.85 -1.51
C TRP A 38 2.36 8.09 -2.41
N TYR A 39 2.17 9.29 -1.87
CA TYR A 39 2.30 10.53 -2.63
C TYR A 39 3.75 10.96 -2.90
N LEU A 40 4.74 10.33 -2.27
CA LEU A 40 6.14 10.52 -2.64
C LEU A 40 6.49 9.79 -3.94
N LEU A 41 5.80 8.69 -4.22
CA LEU A 41 6.02 7.91 -5.44
C LEU A 41 5.71 8.76 -6.69
N PRO A 42 6.57 8.72 -7.73
CA PRO A 42 6.35 9.39 -9.01
C PRO A 42 4.96 9.11 -9.55
N GLN A 43 4.37 10.12 -10.17
CA GLN A 43 3.00 10.03 -10.68
C GLN A 43 2.86 8.91 -11.71
N GLU A 44 3.87 8.74 -12.56
CA GLU A 44 3.91 7.72 -13.60
C GLU A 44 3.83 6.31 -13.00
N LEU A 45 4.59 6.04 -11.94
CA LEU A 45 4.57 4.74 -11.24
C LEU A 45 3.22 4.48 -10.55
N ARG A 46 2.62 5.51 -9.95
CA ARG A 46 1.28 5.39 -9.35
C ARG A 46 0.21 5.06 -10.39
N GLU A 47 0.26 5.74 -11.53
CA GLU A 47 -0.68 5.53 -12.63
C GLU A 47 -0.50 4.16 -13.27
N GLU A 48 0.74 3.74 -13.53
CA GLU A 48 1.11 2.40 -14.02
C GLU A 48 0.50 1.32 -13.11
N LEU A 49 0.74 1.40 -11.80
CA LEU A 49 0.26 0.44 -10.82
C LEU A 49 -1.27 0.35 -10.80
N THR A 50 -1.94 1.50 -10.82
CA THR A 50 -3.40 1.62 -10.78
C THR A 50 -4.03 1.12 -12.08
N ARG A 51 -3.41 1.41 -13.22
CA ARG A 51 -3.85 0.98 -14.55
C ARG A 51 -3.82 -0.54 -14.70
N LEU A 52 -2.80 -1.20 -14.14
CA LEU A 52 -2.62 -2.65 -14.21
C LEU A 52 -3.47 -3.42 -13.18
N TYR A 53 -3.92 -2.75 -12.12
CA TYR A 53 -4.72 -3.36 -11.06
C TYR A 53 -6.02 -3.97 -11.61
N GLY A 54 -6.19 -5.28 -11.40
CA GLY A 54 -7.35 -6.04 -11.86
C GLY A 54 -7.39 -6.35 -13.36
N ARG A 55 -6.45 -5.84 -14.16
CA ARG A 55 -6.37 -6.11 -15.61
C ARG A 55 -5.34 -7.17 -15.95
N ASP A 56 -4.12 -7.02 -15.43
CA ASP A 56 -3.02 -7.97 -15.65
C ASP A 56 -2.26 -8.18 -14.34
N ARG A 57 -2.42 -9.37 -13.77
CA ARG A 57 -1.81 -9.72 -12.48
C ARG A 57 -0.30 -9.78 -12.55
N ILE A 58 0.28 -10.28 -13.65
CA ILE A 58 1.72 -10.46 -13.77
C ILE A 58 2.37 -9.08 -13.92
N ALA A 59 1.84 -8.26 -14.82
CA ALA A 59 2.32 -6.89 -14.98
C ALA A 59 2.13 -6.06 -13.70
N HIS A 60 1.01 -6.22 -12.99
CA HIS A 60 0.79 -5.55 -11.72
C HIS A 60 1.84 -5.93 -10.66
N LEU A 61 2.22 -7.20 -10.56
CA LEU A 61 3.29 -7.64 -9.65
C LEU A 61 4.65 -7.04 -10.04
N GLY A 62 4.94 -6.91 -11.33
CA GLY A 62 6.13 -6.21 -11.83
C GLY A 62 6.15 -4.75 -11.37
N ALA A 63 5.07 -4.01 -11.63
CA ALA A 63 4.93 -2.61 -11.22
C ALA A 63 4.99 -2.43 -9.69
N VAL A 64 4.46 -3.38 -8.90
CA VAL A 64 4.65 -3.38 -7.43
C VAL A 64 6.14 -3.48 -7.09
N GLY A 65 6.88 -4.37 -7.76
CA GLY A 65 8.32 -4.52 -7.59
C GLY A 65 9.08 -3.23 -7.90
N ASP A 66 8.77 -2.58 -9.01
CA ASP A 66 9.39 -1.32 -9.42
C ASP A 66 9.15 -0.20 -8.38
N CYS A 67 7.94 -0.12 -7.84
CA CYS A 67 7.63 0.83 -6.77
C CYS A 67 8.44 0.55 -5.50
N LEU A 68 8.63 -0.72 -5.12
CA LEU A 68 9.41 -1.09 -3.94
C LEU A 68 10.90 -0.78 -4.12
N ILE A 69 11.45 -1.02 -5.31
CA ILE A 69 12.83 -0.63 -5.66
C ILE A 69 12.98 0.87 -5.52
N TRP A 70 12.06 1.64 -6.13
CA TRP A 70 12.09 3.10 -6.07
C TRP A 70 12.03 3.61 -4.62
N PHE A 71 11.15 3.07 -3.78
CA PHE A 71 11.08 3.44 -2.36
C PHE A 71 12.41 3.23 -1.64
N ARG A 72 13.03 2.08 -1.86
CA ARG A 72 14.31 1.74 -1.22
C ARG A 72 15.45 2.67 -1.64
N GLU A 73 15.42 3.18 -2.86
CA GLU A 73 16.46 4.03 -3.43
C GLU A 73 16.24 5.53 -3.14
N ASN A 74 14.98 5.96 -3.02
CA ASN A 74 14.63 7.39 -3.00
C ASN A 74 13.96 7.84 -1.70
N VAL A 75 13.55 6.92 -0.81
CA VAL A 75 12.82 7.27 0.41
C VAL A 75 13.47 6.63 1.63
N LYS A 76 13.67 7.44 2.68
CA LYS A 76 14.12 6.97 3.98
C LYS A 76 13.41 7.75 5.07
N ASP A 77 12.99 7.06 6.13
CA ASP A 77 12.27 7.65 7.28
C ASP A 77 11.01 8.46 6.88
N GLY A 78 10.41 8.17 5.72
CA GLY A 78 9.25 8.88 5.19
C GLY A 78 9.57 10.17 4.42
N GLU A 79 10.83 10.43 4.07
CA GLU A 79 11.27 11.61 3.33
C GLU A 79 11.99 11.22 2.03
N LEU A 80 11.88 12.07 1.01
CA LEU A 80 12.64 11.92 -0.24
C LEU A 80 14.11 12.19 0.03
N VAL A 81 14.96 11.19 -0.13
CA VAL A 81 16.40 11.36 -0.11
C VAL A 81 16.79 11.89 -1.48
N ALA A 82 16.88 13.22 -1.60
CA ALA A 82 17.50 13.84 -2.77
C ALA A 82 18.97 13.41 -2.80
N GLY A 83 19.32 12.57 -3.78
CA GLY A 83 20.72 12.27 -4.11
C GLY A 83 21.44 13.48 -4.67
#